data_AF-A0A937P706-F1
#
_entry.id   AF-A0A937P706-F1
#
_cell.length_a   1.000
_cell.length_b   1.000
_cell.length_c   1.000
_cell.angle_alpha   90.00
_cell.angle_beta   90.00
_cell.angle_gamma   90.00
#
_symmetry.space_group_name_H-M   'P 1'
#
loop_
_entity.id
_entity.type
_entity.pdbx_description
1 polymer ?
#
loop_
_entity_poly.entity_id
_entity_poly.type
_entity_poly.pdbx_seq_one_letter_code
_entity_poly.pdbx_strand_id
1 'polypeptide(L)'
;MKSYQIHLLNHFKTNFLLFTVVAAIFISACDRDSPDKIVTFEPLMLDDWEVSAPAEQGLDPELVQDMYQDANQIVHLYGLLVIKNGYQLLKGWLW
;
A
#
# COMPACT_ATOMS: atom_id res chain seq x y z
N MET A 1 40.52 -41.03 8.52
CA MET A 1 40.43 -39.54 8.61
C MET A 1 39.53 -38.89 7.55
N LYS A 2 39.51 -39.35 6.29
CA LYS A 2 38.67 -38.75 5.21
C LYS A 2 37.14 -38.93 5.37
N SER A 3 36.68 -40.05 5.94
CA SER A 3 35.25 -40.36 6.07
C SER A 3 34.48 -39.39 7.00
N TYR A 4 35.08 -39.01 8.14
CA TYR A 4 34.48 -38.06 9.09
C TYR A 4 34.30 -36.65 8.50
N GLN A 5 35.25 -36.21 7.66
CA GLN A 5 35.21 -34.89 7.03
C GLN A 5 34.07 -34.77 6.00
N ILE A 6 33.78 -35.85 5.27
CA ILE A 6 32.69 -35.90 4.30
C ILE A 6 31.33 -35.90 5.02
N HIS A 7 31.23 -36.64 6.12
CA HIS A 7 30.01 -36.70 6.92
C HIS A 7 29.69 -35.34 7.57
N LEU A 8 30.71 -34.64 8.09
CA LEU A 8 30.55 -33.29 8.65
C LEU A 8 30.15 -32.27 7.58
N LEU A 9 30.76 -32.36 6.40
CA LEU A 9 30.48 -31.47 5.27
C LEU A 9 29.05 -31.67 4.73
N ASN A 10 28.58 -32.90 4.67
CA ASN A 10 27.21 -33.21 4.26
C ASN A 10 26.19 -32.70 5.28
N HIS A 11 26.48 -32.82 6.57
CA HIS A 11 25.61 -32.29 7.61
C HIS A 11 25.51 -30.75 7.58
N PHE A 12 26.62 -30.07 7.28
CA PHE A 12 26.64 -28.62 7.12
C PHE A 12 25.82 -28.16 5.91
N LYS A 13 25.97 -28.85 4.76
CA LYS A 13 25.22 -28.56 3.54
C LYS A 13 23.72 -28.79 3.71
N THR A 14 23.31 -29.90 4.32
CA THR A 14 21.89 -30.23 4.54
C THR A 14 21.22 -29.22 5.47
N ASN A 15 21.90 -28.82 6.56
CA ASN A 15 21.38 -27.81 7.48
C ASN A 15 21.25 -26.43 6.83
N PHE A 16 22.23 -26.04 6.01
CA PHE A 16 22.18 -24.78 5.26
C PHE A 16 21.02 -24.78 4.26
N LEU A 17 20.83 -25.88 3.54
CA LEU A 17 19.76 -26.03 2.55
C LEU A 17 18.37 -26.00 3.21
N LEU A 18 18.20 -26.68 4.35
CA LEU A 18 16.98 -26.61 5.17
C LEU A 18 16.66 -25.18 5.63
N PHE A 19 17.67 -24.45 6.11
CA PHE A 19 17.49 -23.08 6.57
C PHE A 19 17.03 -22.14 5.45
N THR A 20 17.62 -22.28 4.25
CA THR A 20 17.23 -21.48 3.08
C THR A 20 15.79 -21.73 2.62
N VAL A 21 15.33 -22.99 2.64
CA VAL A 21 13.96 -23.35 2.24
C VAL A 21 12.94 -22.80 3.24
N VAL A 22 13.22 -22.92 4.54
CA VAL A 22 12.33 -22.37 5.58
C VAL A 22 12.24 -20.85 5.48
N ALA A 23 13.37 -20.15 5.30
CA ALA A 23 13.38 -18.71 5.12
C ALA A 23 12.57 -18.27 3.90
N ALA A 24 12.64 -18.99 2.77
CA ALA A 24 11.87 -18.67 1.56
C ALA A 24 10.34 -18.75 1.78
N ILE A 25 9.87 -19.72 2.57
CA ILE A 25 8.44 -19.89 2.89
C ILE A 25 7.89 -18.71 3.71
N PHE A 26 8.70 -18.15 4.62
CA PHE A 26 8.29 -16.98 5.41
C PHE A 26 8.13 -15.71 4.58
N ILE A 27 8.84 -15.61 3.44
CA ILE A 27 8.82 -14.40 2.59
C ILE A 27 7.62 -14.42 1.62
N SER A 28 7.06 -15.59 1.30
CA SER A 28 5.90 -15.72 0.42
C SER A 28 4.53 -15.56 1.11
N ALA A 29 4.49 -15.31 2.42
CA ALA A 29 3.25 -15.09 3.17
C ALA A 29 2.69 -13.66 3.05
N CYS A 30 3.16 -12.88 2.06
CA CYS A 30 2.58 -11.58 1.74
C CYS A 30 1.33 -11.80 0.86
N ASP A 31 0.24 -12.20 1.50
CA ASP A 31 -1.06 -12.36 0.87
C ASP A 31 -1.64 -10.96 0.60
N ARG A 32 -1.64 -10.55 -0.67
CA ARG A 32 -2.31 -9.33 -1.14
C ARG A 32 -3.62 -9.76 -1.76
N ASP A 33 -4.69 -9.70 -0.98
CA ASP A 33 -6.01 -9.34 -1.48
C ASP A 33 -6.83 -8.82 -0.30
N SER A 34 -6.90 -7.49 -0.18
CA SER A 34 -7.94 -6.84 0.60
C SER A 34 -9.11 -6.54 -0.33
N PRO A 35 -10.34 -6.97 0.00
CA PRO A 35 -11.50 -6.73 -0.85
C PRO A 35 -11.74 -5.22 -0.99
N ASP A 36 -12.07 -4.79 -2.21
CA ASP A 36 -12.46 -3.43 -2.61
C ASP A 36 -13.23 -2.71 -1.49
N LYS A 37 -12.52 -1.87 -0.73
CA LYS A 37 -13.18 -0.85 0.10
C LYS A 37 -13.58 0.25 -0.85
N ILE A 38 -14.86 0.23 -1.27
CA ILE A 38 -15.51 1.41 -1.83
C ILE A 38 -15.38 2.52 -0.77
N VAL A 39 -14.48 3.47 -1.02
CA VAL A 39 -14.30 4.64 -0.17
C VAL A 39 -15.52 5.52 -0.40
N THR A 40 -16.43 5.56 0.58
CA THR A 40 -17.55 6.50 0.56
C THR A 40 -17.01 7.92 0.60
N PHE A 41 -17.21 8.65 -0.48
CA PHE A 41 -16.72 10.01 -0.65
C PHE A 41 -17.64 11.01 0.06
N GLU A 42 -17.15 11.61 1.16
CA GLU A 42 -17.84 12.71 1.87
C GLU A 42 -16.89 13.92 1.99
N PRO A 43 -17.05 14.96 1.15
CA PRO A 43 -16.23 16.15 1.24
C PRO A 43 -16.59 16.99 2.48
N LEU A 44 -15.57 17.40 3.24
CA LEU A 44 -15.74 18.32 4.37
C LEU A 44 -15.85 19.76 3.82
N MET A 45 -17.01 20.41 4.04
CA MET A 45 -17.19 21.84 3.77
C MET A 45 -16.36 22.64 4.79
N LEU A 46 -15.32 23.33 4.33
CA LEU A 46 -14.72 24.44 5.08
C LEU A 46 -15.32 25.73 4.52
N ASP A 47 -15.79 26.62 5.40
CA ASP A 47 -16.50 27.86 5.03
C ASP A 47 -15.71 28.79 4.08
N ASP A 48 -14.40 28.55 3.93
CA ASP A 48 -13.50 29.39 3.14
C ASP A 48 -13.37 28.96 1.65
N TRP A 49 -13.75 27.72 1.27
CA TRP A 49 -13.51 27.18 -0.09
C TRP A 49 -14.72 26.45 -0.66
N GLU A 50 -15.09 26.79 -1.89
CA GLU A 50 -16.16 26.11 -2.62
C GLU A 50 -15.72 24.70 -3.06
N VAL A 51 -16.55 23.70 -2.74
CA VAL A 51 -16.29 22.29 -3.08
C VAL A 51 -16.90 21.98 -4.45
N SER A 52 -16.14 21.35 -5.33
CA SER A 52 -16.64 20.88 -6.64
C SER A 52 -16.26 19.43 -6.91
N ALA A 53 -17.06 18.75 -7.73
CA ALA A 53 -16.75 17.39 -8.17
C ALA A 53 -15.55 17.40 -9.14
N PRO A 54 -14.73 16.33 -9.17
CA PRO A 54 -13.61 16.23 -10.11
C PRO A 54 -14.00 16.50 -11.56
N ALA A 55 -15.12 15.91 -12.01
CA ALA A 55 -15.64 16.09 -13.37
C ALA A 55 -15.97 17.56 -13.70
N GLU A 56 -16.49 18.33 -12.75
CA GLU A 56 -16.85 19.75 -12.93
C GLU A 56 -15.62 20.62 -13.16
N GLN A 57 -14.46 20.21 -12.63
CA GLN A 57 -13.18 20.87 -12.87
C GLN A 57 -12.41 20.24 -14.05
N GLY A 58 -13.05 19.37 -14.84
CA GLY A 58 -12.41 18.67 -15.96
C GLY A 58 -11.27 17.76 -15.52
N LEU A 59 -11.39 17.16 -14.34
CA LEU A 59 -10.53 16.08 -13.87
C LEU A 59 -11.22 14.75 -14.11
N ASP A 60 -10.41 13.73 -14.37
CA ASP A 60 -10.87 12.37 -14.44
C ASP A 60 -11.25 11.88 -13.02
N PRO A 61 -12.53 11.54 -12.77
CA PRO A 61 -12.96 11.07 -11.46
C PRO A 61 -12.25 9.78 -11.01
N GLU A 62 -11.95 8.87 -11.94
CA GLU A 62 -11.29 7.60 -11.62
C GLU A 62 -9.86 7.86 -11.18
N LEU A 63 -9.13 8.73 -11.88
CA LEU A 63 -7.76 9.11 -11.50
C LEU A 63 -7.71 9.78 -10.12
N VAL A 64 -8.67 10.65 -9.83
CA VAL A 64 -8.76 11.28 -8.50
C VAL A 64 -9.07 10.23 -7.44
N GLN A 65 -9.96 9.27 -7.72
CA GLN A 65 -10.25 8.18 -6.80
C GLN A 65 -9.02 7.31 -6.52
N ASP A 66 -8.27 6.93 -7.55
CA ASP A 66 -7.03 6.15 -7.43
C ASP A 66 -5.99 6.88 -6.58
N MET A 67 -5.80 8.20 -6.79
CA MET A 67 -4.92 9.02 -5.94
C MET A 67 -5.32 8.96 -4.45
N TYR A 68 -6.61 8.91 -4.14
CA TYR A 68 -7.08 8.78 -2.76
C TYR A 68 -6.85 7.39 -2.20
N GLN A 69 -7.01 6.34 -3.02
CA GLN A 69 -6.71 4.97 -2.61
C GLN A 69 -5.22 4.79 -2.31
N ASP A 70 -4.35 5.33 -3.15
CA ASP A 70 -2.90 5.33 -2.95
C ASP A 70 -2.52 6.11 -1.69
N ALA A 71 -3.11 7.29 -1.49
CA ALA A 71 -2.91 8.10 -0.30
C ALA A 71 -3.31 7.35 0.99
N ASN A 72 -4.40 6.61 0.97
CA ASN A 72 -4.88 5.79 2.10
C ASN A 72 -3.90 4.68 2.52
N GLN A 73 -2.99 4.27 1.65
CA GLN A 73 -1.97 3.27 1.97
C GLN A 73 -0.76 3.86 2.74
N ILE A 74 -0.67 5.20 2.84
CA ILE A 74 0.46 5.87 3.49
C ILE A 74 0.16 6.08 4.97
N VAL A 75 0.80 5.26 5.82
CA VAL A 75 0.61 5.19 7.29
C VAL A 75 0.78 6.55 8.00
N HIS A 76 1.52 7.49 7.42
CA HIS A 76 1.80 8.80 8.02
C HIS A 76 1.24 9.98 7.21
N LEU A 77 0.26 9.73 6.35
CA LEU A 77 -0.41 10.79 5.60
C LEU A 77 -1.68 11.23 6.34
N TYR A 78 -1.64 12.42 6.92
CA TYR A 78 -2.76 12.97 7.70
C TYR A 78 -3.88 13.57 6.85
N GLY A 79 -3.67 13.74 5.55
CA GLY A 79 -4.73 14.06 4.61
C GLY A 79 -4.21 14.44 3.23
N LEU A 80 -5.11 14.35 2.26
CA LEU A 80 -4.88 14.74 0.87
C LEU A 80 -5.85 15.87 0.52
N LEU A 81 -5.33 16.97 -0.04
CA LEU A 81 -6.09 18.13 -0.48
C LEU A 81 -5.80 18.39 -1.96
N VAL A 82 -6.82 18.34 -2.81
CA VAL A 82 -6.72 18.64 -4.25
C VAL A 82 -7.39 19.98 -4.53
N ILE A 83 -6.67 20.89 -5.20
CA ILE A 83 -7.13 22.24 -5.52
C ILE A 83 -6.96 22.51 -7.01
N LYS A 84 -8.01 23.02 -7.67
CA LYS A 84 -7.95 23.49 -9.07
C LYS A 84 -8.83 24.72 -9.24
N ASN A 85 -8.31 25.76 -9.89
CA ASN A 85 -9.05 27.00 -10.19
C ASN A 85 -9.69 27.70 -8.97
N GLY A 86 -9.10 27.56 -7.78
CA GLY A 86 -9.68 28.11 -6.55
C GLY A 86 -10.78 27.25 -5.92
N TYR A 87 -11.13 26.12 -6.54
CA TYR A 87 -12.03 25.14 -5.98
C TYR A 87 -11.27 24.08 -5.21
N GLN A 88 -11.78 23.73 -4.03
CA GLN A 88 -11.39 22.53 -3.33
C GLN A 88 -12.12 21.36 -3.95
N LEU A 89 -11.38 20.34 -4.34
CA LEU A 89 -11.94 19.14 -4.96
C LEU A 89 -12.19 18.06 -3.91
N LEU A 90 -11.30 17.95 -2.91
CA LEU A 90 -11.40 16.91 -1.89
C LEU A 90 -10.51 17.16 -0.66
N LYS A 91 -10.96 16.70 0.52
CA LYS A 91 -10.15 16.48 1.73
C LYS A 91 -10.57 15.15 2.39
N GLY A 92 -9.62 14.24 2.61
CA GLY A 92 -9.82 13.00 3.35
C GLY A 92 -8.89 12.92 4.57
N TRP A 93 -9.43 12.55 5.74
CA TRP A 93 -8.63 12.19 6.92
C TRP A 93 -8.44 10.67 6.92
N LEU A 94 -7.20 10.22 6.97
CA LEU A 94 -6.85 8.80 7.05
C LEU A 94 -6.59 8.50 8.54
N TRP A 95 -7.48 7.73 9.18
CA TRP A 95 -7.31 7.26 10.56
C TRP A 95 -6.93 5.78 10.55
#